data_AF-A0A3M7AY93-F1
#
_entry.id   AF-A0A3M7AY93-F1
#
_cell.length_a   1.000
_cell.length_b   1.000
_cell.length_c   1.000
_cell.angle_alpha   90.00
_cell.angle_beta   90.00
_cell.angle_gamma   90.00
#
_symmetry.space_group_name_H-M   'P 1'
#
loop_
_entity.id
_entity.type
_entity.pdbx_description
1 polymer ?
#
loop_
_entity_poly.entity_id
_entity_poly.type
_entity_poly.pdbx_seq_one_letter_code
_entity_poly.pdbx_strand_id
1 'polypeptide(L)'
;MVNITHVDWLRLATSFNYASQLETIANSSVNEINFLSYDDSFANDVLGPDFSQEFITQTSWTAFHEAGVYNIETGKLYATSNWAGSADNPINVTAIDISNNNSVESIRYDHLAEANGACAYYPPGTPVNSSEGQAIVFCDEGDFDHPSRLTLVEPATNTSRVLLNNFLGRNFSSLND
;
A
#
# COMPACT_ATOMS: atom_id res chain seq x y z
N MET A 1 -20.60 -11.12 5.91
CA MET A 1 -21.38 -10.85 4.68
C MET A 1 -20.96 -9.47 4.21
N VAL A 2 -20.44 -9.36 3.00
CA VAL A 2 -19.98 -8.08 2.45
C VAL A 2 -21.21 -7.28 2.04
N ASN A 3 -21.26 -6.01 2.40
CA ASN A 3 -22.36 -5.13 2.02
C ASN A 3 -21.97 -4.31 0.79
N ILE A 4 -22.61 -4.62 -0.35
CA ILE A 4 -22.40 -3.93 -1.62
C ILE A 4 -23.71 -3.30 -2.04
N THR A 5 -23.72 -1.97 -2.18
CA THR A 5 -24.85 -1.22 -2.72
C THR A 5 -24.58 -0.89 -4.18
N HIS A 6 -25.35 -1.45 -5.11
CA HIS A 6 -25.27 -1.10 -6.53
C HIS A 6 -25.92 0.26 -6.78
N VAL A 7 -25.19 1.15 -7.45
CA VAL A 7 -25.59 2.54 -7.67
C VAL A 7 -26.41 2.64 -8.95
N ASP A 8 -27.63 3.16 -8.83
CA ASP A 8 -28.45 3.55 -9.99
C ASP A 8 -27.98 4.94 -10.49
N TRP A 9 -27.24 4.95 -11.60
CA TRP A 9 -26.73 6.18 -12.21
C TRP A 9 -27.81 7.19 -12.58
N LEU A 10 -28.94 6.72 -13.13
CA LEU A 10 -30.00 7.63 -13.56
C LEU A 10 -30.64 8.30 -12.34
N ARG A 11 -30.86 7.53 -11.27
CA ARG A 11 -31.40 8.07 -10.03
C ARG A 11 -30.39 8.98 -9.33
N LEU A 12 -29.11 8.65 -9.35
CA LEU A 12 -28.04 9.50 -8.81
C LEU A 12 -27.98 10.85 -9.54
N ALA A 13 -28.08 10.85 -10.86
CA ALA A 13 -28.06 12.06 -11.67
C ALA A 13 -29.30 12.96 -11.47
N THR A 14 -30.40 12.41 -10.96
CA THR A 14 -31.72 13.10 -10.93
C THR A 14 -32.29 13.32 -9.53
N SER A 15 -31.65 12.81 -8.48
CA SER A 15 -32.20 12.86 -7.12
C SER A 15 -31.14 13.16 -6.05
N PHE A 16 -31.18 14.39 -5.51
CA PHE A 16 -30.37 14.75 -4.34
C PHE A 16 -30.65 13.84 -3.14
N ASN A 17 -31.90 13.42 -2.92
CA ASN A 17 -32.23 12.50 -1.83
C ASN A 17 -31.51 11.15 -1.98
N TYR A 18 -31.39 10.63 -3.20
CA TYR A 18 -30.66 9.40 -3.44
C TYR A 18 -29.14 9.60 -3.27
N ALA A 19 -28.59 10.74 -3.71
CA ALA A 19 -27.19 11.09 -3.46
C ALA A 19 -26.88 11.13 -1.94
N SER A 20 -27.72 11.79 -1.15
CA SER A 20 -27.57 11.83 0.32
C SER A 20 -27.74 10.47 0.99
N GLN A 21 -28.56 9.58 0.43
CA GLN A 21 -28.65 8.18 0.90
C GLN A 21 -27.34 7.43 0.68
N LEU A 22 -26.73 7.55 -0.51
CA LEU A 22 -25.43 6.93 -0.80
C LEU A 22 -24.32 7.49 0.11
N GLU A 23 -24.30 8.80 0.34
CA GLU A 23 -23.36 9.44 1.28
C GLU A 23 -23.54 8.90 2.70
N THR A 24 -24.78 8.70 3.15
CA THR A 24 -25.07 8.11 4.46
C THR A 24 -24.55 6.68 4.55
N ILE A 25 -24.70 5.88 3.50
CA ILE A 25 -24.18 4.50 3.45
C ILE A 25 -22.65 4.51 3.52
N ALA A 26 -22.00 5.34 2.70
CA ALA A 26 -20.54 5.45 2.64
C ALA A 26 -19.91 5.85 3.99
N ASN A 27 -20.63 6.64 4.79
CA ASN A 27 -20.17 7.13 6.09
C ASN A 27 -20.82 6.43 7.30
N SER A 28 -21.55 5.33 7.07
CA SER A 28 -22.41 4.71 8.10
C SER A 28 -21.64 4.04 9.25
N SER A 29 -20.39 3.64 9.02
CA SER A 29 -19.57 2.94 10.00
C SER A 29 -18.08 3.20 9.76
N VAL A 30 -17.31 3.24 10.85
CA VAL A 30 -15.84 3.20 10.83
C VAL A 30 -15.29 1.79 11.13
N ASN A 31 -16.16 0.87 11.54
CA ASN A 31 -15.79 -0.50 11.93
C ASN A 31 -16.21 -1.54 10.88
N GLU A 32 -16.95 -1.12 9.85
CA GLU A 32 -17.42 -1.98 8.78
C GLU A 32 -17.15 -1.30 7.44
N ILE A 33 -16.68 -2.08 6.47
CA ILE A 33 -16.45 -1.59 5.11
C ILE A 33 -17.74 -1.79 4.31
N ASN A 34 -18.25 -0.71 3.72
CA ASN A 34 -19.40 -0.76 2.82
C ASN A 34 -18.95 -0.32 1.43
N PHE A 35 -19.30 -1.08 0.40
CA PHE A 35 -18.98 -0.73 -0.97
C PHE A 35 -20.16 -0.09 -1.68
N LEU A 36 -19.88 0.97 -2.43
CA LEU A 36 -20.79 1.50 -3.45
C LEU A 36 -20.29 1.05 -4.82
N SER A 37 -21.04 0.16 -5.47
CA SER A 37 -20.70 -0.37 -6.80
C SER A 37 -21.32 0.53 -7.87
N TYR A 38 -20.49 1.36 -8.50
CA TYR A 38 -20.90 2.22 -9.61
C TYR A 38 -20.95 1.47 -10.94
N ASP A 39 -20.20 0.39 -11.06
CA ASP A 39 -20.28 -0.54 -12.18
C ASP A 39 -20.44 -1.95 -11.61
N ASP A 40 -21.21 -2.80 -12.29
CA ASP A 40 -21.40 -4.18 -11.86
C ASP A 40 -20.12 -5.02 -11.99
N SER A 41 -19.18 -4.60 -12.85
CA SER A 41 -17.87 -5.25 -12.97
C SER A 41 -17.05 -5.15 -11.69
N PHE A 42 -17.27 -4.12 -10.85
CA PHE A 42 -16.59 -4.04 -9.55
C PHE A 42 -17.00 -5.19 -8.64
N ALA A 43 -18.30 -5.44 -8.49
CA ALA A 43 -18.80 -6.53 -7.68
C ALA A 43 -18.48 -7.90 -8.29
N ASN A 44 -18.65 -8.05 -9.60
CA ASN A 44 -18.60 -9.36 -10.25
C ASN A 44 -17.20 -9.78 -10.71
N ASP A 45 -16.39 -8.84 -11.20
CA ASP A 45 -15.11 -9.15 -11.84
C ASP A 45 -13.90 -8.75 -10.97
N VAL A 46 -14.01 -7.67 -10.18
CA VAL A 46 -12.92 -7.22 -9.30
C VAL A 46 -12.95 -7.92 -7.95
N LEU A 47 -14.10 -7.92 -7.25
CA LEU A 47 -14.24 -8.61 -5.97
C LEU A 47 -14.43 -10.13 -6.16
N GLY A 48 -15.28 -10.51 -7.12
CA GLY A 48 -15.61 -11.90 -7.41
C GLY A 48 -16.68 -12.50 -6.47
N PRO A 49 -17.16 -13.72 -6.77
CA PRO A 49 -18.34 -14.32 -6.12
C PRO A 49 -18.13 -14.73 -4.66
N ASP A 50 -16.91 -15.04 -4.25
CA ASP A 50 -16.56 -15.54 -2.91
C ASP A 50 -15.78 -14.50 -2.08
N PHE A 51 -15.98 -13.22 -2.38
CA PHE A 51 -15.29 -12.13 -1.69
C PHE A 51 -15.67 -12.06 -0.20
N SER A 52 -14.65 -11.82 0.63
CA SER A 52 -14.82 -11.56 2.06
C SER A 52 -13.94 -10.38 2.48
N GLN A 53 -14.32 -9.73 3.58
CA GLN A 53 -13.59 -8.59 4.12
C GLN A 53 -13.48 -8.72 5.63
N GLU A 54 -12.44 -8.14 6.19
CA GLU A 54 -12.21 -8.02 7.61
C GLU A 54 -11.69 -6.61 7.91
N PHE A 55 -12.30 -5.93 8.88
CA PHE A 55 -11.73 -4.69 9.40
C PHE A 55 -10.56 -5.05 10.31
N ILE A 56 -9.36 -4.67 9.91
CA ILE A 56 -8.13 -4.98 10.65
C ILE A 56 -7.86 -3.93 11.73
N THR A 57 -7.74 -2.67 11.33
CA THR A 57 -7.40 -1.58 12.24
C THR A 57 -7.69 -0.23 11.61
N GLN A 58 -7.72 0.81 12.44
CA GLN A 58 -7.65 2.20 12.03
C GLN A 58 -6.38 2.82 12.62
N THR A 59 -5.48 3.27 11.75
CA THR A 59 -4.23 3.93 12.14
C THR A 59 -4.45 5.43 12.34
N SER A 60 -3.60 6.06 13.16
CA SER A 60 -3.58 7.53 13.29
C SER A 60 -2.78 8.22 12.18
N TRP A 61 -2.32 7.44 11.19
CA TRP A 61 -1.54 7.88 10.04
C TRP A 61 -2.05 7.27 8.75
N THR A 62 -1.61 7.80 7.61
CA THR A 62 -1.91 7.25 6.29
C THR A 62 -1.07 6.00 6.04
N ALA A 63 -1.65 4.83 6.30
CA ALA A 63 -0.97 3.53 6.26
C ALA A 63 -0.62 3.02 4.85
N PHE A 64 -1.15 3.65 3.80
CA PHE A 64 -0.94 3.22 2.42
C PHE A 64 -0.84 4.45 1.52
N HIS A 65 0.21 4.50 0.69
CA HIS A 65 0.29 5.44 -0.43
C HIS A 65 0.19 4.69 -1.76
N GLU A 66 1.13 3.77 -2.06
CA GLU A 66 1.13 3.05 -3.33
C GLU A 66 1.31 1.53 -3.12
N ALA A 67 2.50 1.00 -3.41
CA ALA A 67 2.79 -0.41 -3.55
C ALA A 67 2.55 -1.21 -2.25
N GLY A 68 2.10 -2.45 -2.41
CA GLY A 68 2.03 -3.46 -1.34
C GLY A 68 2.76 -4.73 -1.75
N VAL A 69 3.87 -5.05 -1.08
CA VAL A 69 4.74 -6.20 -1.44
C VAL A 69 4.73 -7.23 -0.32
N TYR A 70 4.33 -8.46 -0.63
CA TYR A 70 4.37 -9.56 0.33
C TYR A 70 5.76 -10.20 0.40
N ASN A 71 6.33 -10.33 1.60
CA ASN A 71 7.54 -11.11 1.83
C ASN A 71 7.18 -12.45 2.47
N ILE A 72 7.61 -13.54 1.84
CA ILE A 72 7.25 -14.92 2.21
C ILE A 72 7.91 -15.30 3.54
N GLU A 73 9.14 -14.87 3.79
CA GLU A 73 9.87 -15.23 5.01
C GLU A 73 9.27 -14.57 6.25
N THR A 74 8.94 -13.28 6.17
CA THR A 74 8.37 -12.56 7.31
C THR A 74 6.87 -12.76 7.45
N GLY A 75 6.17 -13.21 6.39
CA GLY A 75 4.73 -13.35 6.40
C GLY A 75 3.99 -12.01 6.40
N LYS A 76 4.66 -10.90 6.05
CA LYS A 76 4.11 -9.55 6.10
C LYS A 76 3.93 -8.95 4.71
N LEU A 77 2.88 -8.13 4.57
CA LEU A 77 2.72 -7.19 3.46
C LEU A 77 3.39 -5.87 3.84
N TYR A 78 4.25 -5.35 2.98
CA TYR A 78 4.95 -4.07 3.15
C TYR A 78 4.39 -3.07 2.18
N ALA A 79 3.66 -2.10 2.72
CA ALA A 79 3.08 -1.00 1.97
C ALA A 79 3.97 0.24 2.04
N THR A 80 4.14 0.93 0.93
CA THR A 80 4.76 2.25 0.95
C THR A 80 3.84 3.24 1.65
N SER A 81 4.43 4.11 2.45
CA SER A 81 3.75 5.22 3.09
C SER A 81 4.80 6.27 3.34
N ASN A 82 4.69 7.46 2.75
CA ASN A 82 5.71 8.53 2.86
C ASN A 82 5.26 9.73 3.71
N TRP A 83 4.01 9.75 4.22
CA TRP A 83 3.47 10.93 4.88
C TRP A 83 2.79 10.64 6.22
N ALA A 84 3.31 11.26 7.29
CA ALA A 84 2.74 11.21 8.65
C ALA A 84 2.36 12.60 9.19
N GLY A 85 2.05 13.57 8.32
CA GLY A 85 1.76 14.94 8.73
C GLY A 85 3.00 15.83 8.91
N SER A 86 4.22 15.31 8.73
CA SER A 86 5.47 16.07 8.68
C SER A 86 6.55 15.33 7.89
N ALA A 87 7.35 16.07 7.12
CA ALA A 87 8.56 15.57 6.45
C ALA A 87 9.72 15.32 7.44
N ASP A 88 9.65 15.87 8.66
CA ASP A 88 10.65 15.59 9.71
C ASP A 88 10.46 14.21 10.35
N ASN A 89 9.27 13.62 10.17
CA ASN A 89 8.91 12.34 10.75
C ASN A 89 7.99 11.53 9.81
N PRO A 90 8.40 11.24 8.57
CA PRO A 90 7.56 10.50 7.63
C PRO A 90 7.35 9.06 8.14
N ILE A 91 6.27 8.41 7.71
CA ILE A 91 6.30 6.94 7.67
C ILE A 91 7.20 6.59 6.50
N ASN A 92 7.87 5.44 6.53
CA ASN A 92 8.61 4.97 5.38
C ASN A 92 7.87 3.75 4.79
N VAL A 93 7.58 2.77 5.64
CA VAL A 93 6.89 1.55 5.24
C VAL A 93 5.88 1.17 6.33
N THR A 94 4.64 0.90 5.94
CA THR A 94 3.68 0.24 6.84
C THR A 94 3.75 -1.26 6.59
N ALA A 95 4.03 -2.05 7.63
CA ALA A 95 4.01 -3.50 7.55
C ALA A 95 2.75 -4.07 8.20
N ILE A 96 2.16 -5.07 7.54
CA ILE A 96 0.96 -5.77 7.98
C ILE A 96 1.29 -7.25 8.08
N ASP A 97 1.27 -7.77 9.30
CA ASP A 97 1.52 -9.18 9.57
C ASP A 97 0.27 -10.02 9.33
N ILE A 98 0.04 -10.31 8.05
CA ILE A 98 -1.10 -11.13 7.61
C ILE A 98 -0.97 -12.59 8.08
N SER A 99 0.24 -13.02 8.47
CA SER A 99 0.49 -14.36 8.99
C SER A 99 0.19 -14.48 10.50
N ASN A 100 0.20 -13.36 11.22
CA ASN A 100 0.07 -13.33 12.66
C ASN A 100 -0.84 -12.17 13.13
N ASN A 101 -2.14 -12.47 13.19
CA ASN A 101 -3.18 -11.63 13.78
C ASN A 101 -3.34 -10.24 13.15
N ASN A 102 -2.94 -10.09 11.88
CA ASN A 102 -3.11 -8.87 11.09
C ASN A 102 -2.55 -7.61 11.80
N SER A 103 -1.48 -7.76 12.58
CA SER A 103 -0.89 -6.61 13.29
C SER A 103 -0.27 -5.62 12.32
N VAL A 104 -0.39 -4.32 12.61
CA VAL A 104 0.08 -3.24 11.75
C VAL A 104 1.14 -2.42 12.48
N GLU A 105 2.27 -2.19 11.82
CA GLU A 105 3.36 -1.38 12.35
C GLU A 105 3.93 -0.43 11.29
N SER A 106 4.54 0.66 11.75
CA SER A 106 5.33 1.57 10.93
C SER A 106 6.82 1.22 11.10
N ILE A 107 7.51 0.99 9.99
CA ILE A 107 8.91 0.61 9.95
C ILE A 107 9.71 1.70 9.23
N ARG A 108 10.90 1.99 9.77
CA ARG A 108 11.92 2.78 9.08
C ARG A 108 13.10 1.90 8.76
N TYR A 109 13.52 1.95 7.51
CA TYR A 109 14.74 1.33 7.04
C TYR A 109 15.79 2.40 6.82
N ASP A 110 17.06 2.05 7.06
CA ASP A 110 18.17 2.89 6.64
C ASP A 110 18.10 3.13 5.12
N HIS A 111 18.64 4.24 4.65
CA HIS A 111 18.73 4.56 3.22
C HIS A 111 17.39 4.61 2.44
N LEU A 112 16.26 4.69 3.14
CA LEU A 112 14.93 4.86 2.55
C LEU A 112 14.29 6.08 3.21
N ALA A 113 14.27 7.22 2.55
CA ALA A 113 13.72 8.44 3.11
C ALA A 113 12.18 8.49 2.97
N GLU A 114 11.71 8.43 1.73
CA GLU A 114 10.29 8.56 1.37
C GLU A 114 9.93 7.49 0.34
N ALA A 115 9.44 6.34 0.80
CA ALA A 115 9.04 5.27 -0.11
C ALA A 115 7.77 5.67 -0.86
N ASN A 116 7.83 5.73 -2.19
CA ASN A 116 6.65 5.88 -3.06
C ASN A 116 6.27 4.55 -3.68
N GLY A 117 7.13 3.96 -4.50
CA GLY A 117 6.88 2.70 -5.18
C GLY A 117 7.64 1.52 -4.60
N ALA A 118 7.24 0.30 -4.94
CA ALA A 118 7.97 -0.90 -4.57
C ALA A 118 7.66 -2.11 -5.46
N CYS A 119 8.64 -3.01 -5.60
CA CYS A 119 8.42 -4.33 -6.16
C CYS A 119 9.17 -5.42 -5.38
N ALA A 120 8.65 -6.65 -5.44
CA ALA A 120 9.37 -7.81 -4.96
C ALA A 120 10.60 -8.07 -5.83
N TYR A 121 11.74 -8.30 -5.20
CA TYR A 121 12.97 -8.74 -5.86
C TYR A 121 13.29 -10.18 -5.49
N TYR A 122 13.60 -10.96 -6.51
CA TYR A 122 14.07 -12.34 -6.38
C TYR A 122 15.42 -12.43 -7.09
N PRO A 123 16.45 -13.03 -6.45
CA PRO A 123 17.72 -13.27 -7.11
C PRO A 123 17.55 -14.08 -8.41
N PRO A 124 18.37 -13.84 -9.45
CA PRO A 124 18.31 -14.63 -10.67
C PRO A 124 18.48 -16.12 -10.40
N GLY A 125 17.53 -16.93 -10.88
CA GLY A 125 17.50 -18.38 -10.65
C GLY A 125 16.63 -18.81 -9.46
N THR A 126 16.15 -17.87 -8.64
CA THR A 126 15.21 -18.17 -7.55
C THR A 126 13.77 -18.28 -8.09
N PRO A 127 13.00 -19.33 -7.73
CA PRO A 127 11.58 -19.40 -8.04
C PRO A 127 10.78 -18.25 -7.41
N VAL A 128 9.77 -17.73 -8.12
CA VAL A 128 8.94 -16.60 -7.64
C VAL A 128 8.16 -16.87 -6.35
N ASN A 129 8.02 -18.14 -5.96
CA ASN A 129 7.36 -18.57 -4.73
C ASN A 129 8.36 -19.01 -3.64
N SER A 130 9.64 -18.71 -3.80
CA SER A 130 10.68 -18.97 -2.79
C SER A 130 10.93 -17.72 -1.97
N SER A 131 11.17 -17.90 -0.67
CA SER A 131 11.67 -16.84 0.21
C SER A 131 13.18 -16.63 0.09
N GLU A 132 13.91 -17.51 -0.60
CA GLU A 132 15.37 -17.50 -0.63
C GLU A 132 15.93 -16.22 -1.27
N GLY A 133 16.48 -15.34 -0.43
CA GLY A 133 17.01 -14.04 -0.85
C GLY A 133 15.95 -13.07 -1.36
N GLN A 134 14.66 -13.33 -1.06
CA GLN A 134 13.58 -12.42 -1.41
C GLN A 134 13.76 -11.09 -0.68
N ALA A 135 13.74 -10.01 -1.44
CA ALA A 135 13.88 -8.65 -0.94
C ALA A 135 12.80 -7.75 -1.56
N ILE A 136 12.80 -6.48 -1.18
CA ILE A 136 11.92 -5.46 -1.73
C ILE A 136 12.77 -4.34 -2.29
N VAL A 137 12.54 -3.95 -3.54
CA VAL A 137 13.16 -2.76 -4.12
C VAL A 137 12.14 -1.64 -4.02
N PHE A 138 12.48 -0.63 -3.23
CA PHE A 138 11.70 0.59 -3.09
C PHE A 138 12.21 1.67 -4.05
N CYS A 139 11.27 2.38 -4.66
CA CYS A 139 11.48 3.70 -5.24
C CYS A 139 11.38 4.73 -4.10
N ASP A 140 12.54 5.28 -3.73
CA ASP A 140 12.66 6.33 -2.73
C ASP A 140 12.61 7.68 -3.45
N GLU A 141 11.56 8.45 -3.21
CA GLU A 141 11.39 9.80 -3.75
C GLU A 141 12.50 10.74 -3.26
N GLY A 142 13.11 10.42 -2.11
CA GLY A 142 14.09 11.26 -1.44
C GLY A 142 13.44 12.37 -0.62
N ASP A 143 14.29 13.19 -0.01
CA ASP A 143 13.89 14.35 0.78
C ASP A 143 14.87 15.53 0.52
N PHE A 144 14.81 16.57 1.35
CA PHE A 144 15.67 17.75 1.21
C PHE A 144 17.17 17.48 1.43
N ASP A 145 17.52 16.39 2.12
CA ASP A 145 18.88 16.00 2.48
C ASP A 145 19.36 14.76 1.69
N HIS A 146 18.42 13.98 1.18
CA HIS A 146 18.62 12.66 0.59
C HIS A 146 18.06 12.64 -0.84
N PRO A 147 18.91 12.58 -1.89
CA PRO A 147 18.43 12.44 -3.26
C PRO A 147 17.66 11.13 -3.47
N SER A 148 16.74 11.16 -4.44
CA SER A 148 15.98 9.99 -4.87
C SER A 148 16.87 8.83 -5.31
N ARG A 149 16.42 7.60 -5.04
CA ARG A 149 17.19 6.36 -5.25
C ARG A 149 16.30 5.12 -5.35
N LEU A 150 16.86 4.05 -5.88
CA LEU A 150 16.35 2.69 -5.69
C LEU A 150 17.08 2.07 -4.50
N THR A 151 16.32 1.62 -3.51
CA THR A 151 16.85 1.00 -2.30
C THR A 151 16.34 -0.43 -2.19
N LEU A 152 17.25 -1.39 -2.09
CA LEU A 152 16.94 -2.77 -1.76
C LEU A 152 16.81 -2.89 -0.23
N VAL A 153 15.72 -3.48 0.23
CA VAL A 153 15.45 -3.78 1.64
C VAL A 153 15.24 -5.28 1.78
N GLU A 154 15.87 -5.88 2.79
CA GLU A 154 15.67 -7.25 3.22
C GLU A 154 14.91 -7.25 4.56
N PRO A 155 13.57 -7.39 4.56
CA PRO A 155 12.79 -7.20 5.77
C PRO A 155 13.09 -8.22 6.87
N ALA A 156 13.46 -9.45 6.51
CA ALA A 156 13.79 -10.51 7.47
C ALA A 156 15.04 -10.21 8.29
N THR A 157 16.02 -9.51 7.71
CA THR A 157 17.27 -9.12 8.37
C THR A 157 17.27 -7.67 8.83
N ASN A 158 16.23 -6.91 8.48
CA ASN A 158 16.13 -5.47 8.70
C ASN A 158 17.33 -4.69 8.13
N THR A 159 17.83 -5.12 6.96
CA THR A 159 18.96 -4.47 6.28
C THR A 159 18.51 -3.80 4.99
N SER A 160 19.25 -2.79 4.57
CA SER A 160 19.00 -2.07 3.33
C SER A 160 20.28 -1.59 2.66
N ARG A 161 20.22 -1.39 1.34
CA ARG A 161 21.31 -0.79 0.57
C ARG A 161 20.79 -0.07 -0.67
N VAL A 162 21.47 0.99 -1.04
CA VAL A 162 21.20 1.72 -2.29
C VAL A 162 21.65 0.88 -3.50
N LEU A 163 20.75 0.65 -4.45
CA LEU A 163 21.03 -0.01 -5.73
C LEU A 163 21.47 0.99 -6.79
N LEU A 164 20.74 2.10 -6.90
CA LEU A 164 20.92 3.10 -7.94
C LEU A 164 20.47 4.45 -7.41
N ASN A 165 21.31 5.47 -7.51
CA ASN A 165 20.99 6.83 -7.05
C ASN A 165 21.35 7.92 -8.06
N ASN A 166 21.85 7.53 -9.24
CA ASN A 166 22.23 8.47 -10.28
C ASN A 166 22.16 7.81 -11.66
N PHE A 167 22.09 8.66 -12.68
CA PHE A 167 22.34 8.31 -14.07
C PHE A 167 23.43 9.23 -14.63
N LEU A 168 24.54 8.65 -15.07
CA LEU A 168 25.71 9.39 -15.58
C LEU A 168 26.24 10.45 -14.61
N GLY A 169 26.24 10.14 -13.30
CA GLY A 169 26.72 11.04 -12.25
C GLY A 169 25.75 12.16 -11.85
N ARG A 170 24.52 12.18 -12.41
CA ARG A 170 23.45 13.07 -11.98
C ARG A 170 22.47 12.34 -11.08
N ASN A 171 22.22 12.87 -9.90
CA ASN A 171 21.23 12.34 -8.97
C ASN A 171 19.85 12.31 -9.63
N PHE A 172 19.02 11.34 -9.22
CA PHE A 172 17.61 11.38 -9.56
C PHE A 172 16.89 12.50 -8.81
N SER A 173 15.79 12.98 -9.38
CA SER A 173 15.02 14.09 -8.83
C SER A 173 13.73 13.68 -8.15
N SER A 174 13.17 12.52 -8.49
CA SER A 174 11.99 11.89 -7.87
C SER A 174 11.70 10.62 -8.70
N LEU A 175 12.26 9.49 -8.30
CA LEU A 175 11.86 8.19 -8.81
C LEU A 175 10.50 7.85 -8.19
N ASN A 176 9.53 7.57 -9.05
CA ASN A 176 8.20 7.11 -8.68
C ASN A 176 7.95 5.70 -9.24
N ASP A 177 7.01 4.99 -8.62
CA ASP A 177 6.49 3.67 -9.05
C ASP A 177 7.57 2.61 -9.35
#